data_AF-A0A519EUW3-F1
#
_entry.id   AF-A0A519EUW3-F1
#
_cell.length_a   1.000
_cell.length_b   1.000
_cell.length_c   1.000
_cell.angle_alpha   90.00
_cell.angle_beta   90.00
_cell.angle_gamma   90.00
#
_symmetry.space_group_name_H-M   'P 1'
#
loop_
_entity.id
_entity.type
_entity.pdbx_description
1 polymer ?
#
loop_
_entity_poly.entity_id
_entity_poly.type
_entity_poly.pdbx_seq_one_letter_code
_entity_poly.pdbx_strand_id
1 'polypeptide(L)'
;MNAVPDPTAHPHTMALNWLSVLHNQPTIADQARFSRWLHADPAHAEAYAQAQVVWELSEEPAATLASEDAAALNALLRKMNAPKPRRLPRRGAALAMAACLVLMISAGLGWNPQRWAEDLNADYVSAPGQVRTLILSDGSQVTMDADSAIAVHFGDGERHVELRRGAAFF
;
A
#
# COMPACT_ATOMS: atom_id res chain seq x y z
N MET A 1 31.72 1.61 -37.83
CA MET A 1 32.12 1.34 -39.24
C MET A 1 31.23 2.18 -40.13
N ASN A 2 31.72 3.31 -40.68
CA ASN A 2 30.99 4.04 -41.71
C ASN A 2 31.23 3.31 -43.03
N ALA A 3 30.19 2.67 -43.58
CA ALA A 3 30.30 1.91 -44.82
C ALA A 3 30.63 2.85 -45.97
N VAL A 4 31.67 2.52 -46.75
CA VAL A 4 31.97 3.22 -48.00
C VAL A 4 30.79 2.95 -48.96
N PRO A 5 30.23 3.98 -49.61
CA PRO A 5 29.13 3.79 -50.56
C PRO A 5 29.52 2.83 -51.68
N ASP A 6 28.64 1.90 -52.03
CA ASP A 6 28.84 0.98 -53.14
C ASP A 6 29.01 1.78 -54.46
N PRO A 7 30.14 1.66 -55.16
CA PRO A 7 30.41 2.41 -56.39
C PRO A 7 29.51 2.00 -57.57
N THR A 8 28.73 0.92 -57.45
CA THR A 8 27.80 0.45 -58.50
C THR A 8 26.36 0.93 -58.28
N ALA A 9 26.08 1.60 -57.17
CA ALA A 9 24.75 2.09 -56.85
C ALA A 9 24.36 3.28 -57.73
N HIS A 10 23.05 3.46 -57.96
CA HIS A 10 22.54 4.64 -58.66
C HIS A 10 22.98 5.95 -57.95
N PRO A 11 23.21 7.05 -58.69
CA PRO A 11 23.66 8.34 -58.14
C PRO A 11 22.88 8.82 -56.92
N HIS A 12 21.56 8.62 -56.91
CA HIS A 12 20.67 9.00 -55.80
C HIS A 12 20.94 8.18 -54.52
N THR A 13 21.16 6.87 -54.65
CA THR A 13 21.49 5.99 -53.52
C THR A 13 22.87 6.33 -52.95
N MET A 14 23.84 6.65 -53.82
CA MET A 14 25.17 7.10 -53.38
C MET A 14 25.09 8.45 -52.65
N ALA A 15 24.26 9.38 -53.12
CA ALA A 15 24.02 10.65 -52.47
C ALA A 15 23.46 10.50 -51.04
N LEU A 16 22.43 9.67 -50.84
CA LEU A 16 21.85 9.37 -49.51
C LEU A 16 22.86 8.71 -48.56
N ASN A 17 23.71 7.82 -49.09
CA ASN A 17 24.77 7.21 -48.30
C ASN A 17 25.84 8.24 -47.89
N TRP A 18 26.26 9.12 -48.80
CA TRP A 18 27.20 10.20 -48.48
C TRP A 18 26.62 11.17 -47.45
N LEU A 19 25.35 11.51 -47.58
CA LEU A 19 24.63 12.35 -46.63
C LEU A 19 24.66 11.74 -45.21
N SER A 20 24.39 10.44 -45.09
CA SER A 20 24.49 9.70 -43.82
C SER A 20 25.89 9.72 -43.21
N VAL A 21 26.93 9.54 -44.02
CA VAL A 21 28.34 9.55 -43.57
C VAL A 21 28.75 10.95 -43.09
N LEU A 22 28.32 12.00 -43.79
CA LEU A 22 28.67 13.39 -43.49
C LEU A 22 27.93 13.94 -42.27
N HIS A 23 26.69 13.54 -42.00
CA HIS A 23 25.91 13.99 -40.84
C HIS A 23 26.23 13.26 -39.54
N ASN A 24 27.05 12.21 -39.58
CA ASN A 24 27.48 11.50 -38.39
C ASN A 24 28.82 12.06 -37.87
N GLN A 25 29.94 11.42 -38.23
CA GLN A 25 31.29 11.85 -37.86
C GLN A 25 32.25 11.51 -39.02
N PRO A 26 32.35 12.38 -40.05
CA PRO A 26 33.17 12.10 -41.23
C PRO A 26 34.66 12.26 -40.91
N THR A 27 35.47 11.32 -41.39
CA THR A 27 36.93 11.44 -41.33
C THR A 27 37.47 12.29 -42.49
N ILE A 28 38.73 12.74 -42.40
CA ILE A 28 39.42 13.45 -43.49
C ILE A 28 39.45 12.59 -44.78
N ALA A 29 39.60 11.27 -44.63
CA ALA A 29 39.57 10.34 -45.75
C ALA A 29 38.18 10.26 -46.40
N ASP A 30 37.10 10.38 -45.61
CA ASP A 30 35.73 10.42 -46.12
C ASP A 30 35.47 11.70 -46.91
N GLN A 31 35.92 12.85 -46.40
CA GLN A 31 35.80 14.13 -47.11
C GLN A 31 36.52 14.10 -48.46
N ALA A 32 37.74 13.55 -48.50
CA ALA A 32 38.51 13.43 -49.75
C ALA A 32 37.83 12.46 -50.75
N ARG A 33 37.23 11.36 -50.27
CA ARG A 33 36.46 10.43 -51.10
C ARG A 33 35.17 11.06 -51.62
N PHE A 34 34.45 11.79 -50.78
CA PHE A 34 33.26 12.52 -51.16
C PHE A 34 33.54 13.57 -52.24
N SER A 35 34.58 14.40 -52.04
CA SER A 35 34.97 15.42 -53.03
C SER A 35 35.32 14.78 -54.38
N ARG A 36 36.04 13.66 -54.40
CA ARG A 36 36.32 12.93 -55.64
C ARG A 36 35.06 12.42 -56.32
N TRP A 37 34.11 11.88 -55.56
CA TRP A 37 32.83 11.41 -56.11
C TRP A 37 31.99 12.56 -56.67
N LEU A 38 31.92 13.68 -55.95
CA LEU A 38 31.16 14.87 -56.35
C LEU A 38 31.70 15.50 -57.65
N HIS A 39 33.02 15.49 -57.85
CA HIS A 39 33.66 16.02 -59.06
C HIS A 39 33.76 15.02 -60.22
N ALA A 40 33.38 13.75 -60.02
CA ALA A 40 33.47 12.73 -61.07
C ALA A 40 32.38 12.89 -62.15
N ASP A 41 31.20 13.39 -61.79
CA ASP A 41 30.06 13.56 -62.71
C ASP A 41 29.12 14.68 -62.20
N PRO A 42 28.71 15.66 -63.04
CA PRO A 42 27.68 16.64 -62.69
C PRO A 42 26.38 16.02 -62.12
N ALA A 43 25.99 14.82 -62.56
CA ALA A 43 24.80 14.12 -62.06
C ALA A 43 24.92 13.74 -60.57
N HIS A 44 26.13 13.57 -60.04
CA HIS A 44 26.35 13.32 -58.61
C HIS A 44 26.08 14.57 -57.77
N ALA A 45 26.47 15.74 -58.27
CA ALA A 45 26.20 17.01 -57.59
C ALA A 45 24.70 17.31 -57.54
N GLU A 46 23.97 17.03 -58.63
CA GLU A 46 22.51 17.17 -58.66
C GLU A 46 21.82 16.18 -57.71
N ALA A 47 22.23 14.91 -57.74
CA ALA A 47 21.69 13.89 -56.85
C ALA A 47 21.94 14.20 -55.36
N TYR A 48 23.12 14.75 -55.03
CA TYR A 48 23.45 15.18 -53.67
C TYR A 48 22.62 16.40 -53.23
N ALA A 49 22.45 17.40 -54.10
CA ALA A 49 21.62 18.56 -53.82
C ALA A 49 20.16 18.16 -53.55
N GLN A 50 19.60 17.24 -54.33
CA GLN A 50 18.25 16.71 -54.11
C GLN A 50 18.13 15.97 -52.77
N ALA A 51 19.12 15.14 -52.42
CA ALA A 51 19.15 14.43 -51.14
C ALA A 51 19.24 15.39 -49.94
N GLN A 52 20.01 16.48 -50.08
CA GLN A 52 20.14 17.49 -49.03
C GLN A 52 18.82 18.23 -48.77
N VAL A 53 18.08 18.61 -49.82
CA VAL A 53 16.76 19.26 -49.67
C VAL A 53 15.78 18.37 -48.92
N VAL A 54 15.73 17.08 -49.27
CA VAL A 54 14.85 16.11 -48.58
C VAL A 54 15.23 15.96 -47.11
N TRP A 55 16.52 15.98 -46.80
CA TRP A 55 17.02 15.91 -45.43
C TRP A 55 16.66 17.13 -44.58
N GLU A 56 16.90 18.34 -45.11
CA GLU A 56 16.58 19.60 -44.41
C GLU A 56 15.08 19.70 -44.11
N LEU A 57 14.22 19.26 -45.04
CA LEU A 57 12.76 19.23 -44.85
C LEU A 57 12.32 18.19 -43.79
N SER A 58 13.13 17.18 -43.52
CA SER A 58 12.82 16.09 -42.59
C SER A 58 13.36 16.33 -41.17
N GLU A 59 14.30 17.26 -40.99
CA GLU A 59 15.01 17.49 -39.73
C GLU A 59 14.08 18.03 -38.62
N GLU A 60 13.30 19.06 -38.92
CA GLU A 60 12.34 19.68 -37.98
C GLU A 60 11.23 18.70 -37.51
N PRO A 61 10.52 17.98 -38.41
CA PRO A 61 9.57 16.95 -38.01
C PRO A 61 10.21 15.83 -37.17
N ALA A 62 11.42 15.39 -37.53
CA ALA A 62 12.12 14.33 -36.81
C ALA A 62 12.53 14.77 -35.39
N ALA A 63 13.02 16.01 -35.23
CA ALA A 63 13.36 16.57 -33.93
C ALA A 63 12.13 16.68 -33.02
N THR A 64 11.00 17.10 -33.58
CA THR A 64 9.72 17.20 -32.86
C THR A 64 9.28 15.84 -32.34
N LEU A 65 9.24 14.82 -33.21
CA LEU A 65 8.87 13.44 -32.85
C LEU A 65 9.81 12.86 -31.77
N ALA A 66 11.12 13.07 -31.91
CA ALA A 66 12.10 12.60 -30.92
C ALA A 66 11.87 13.24 -29.54
N SER A 67 11.46 14.51 -29.49
CA SER A 67 11.16 15.21 -28.24
C SER A 67 9.88 14.68 -27.57
N GLU A 68 8.86 14.33 -28.34
CA GLU A 68 7.60 13.74 -27.85
C GLU A 68 7.85 12.35 -27.28
N ASP A 69 8.61 11.50 -27.98
CA ASP A 69 8.99 10.17 -27.53
C ASP A 69 9.83 10.23 -26.25
N ALA A 70 10.78 11.15 -26.17
CA ALA A 70 11.58 11.37 -24.97
C ALA A 70 10.71 11.80 -23.78
N ALA A 71 9.70 12.65 -23.99
CA ALA A 71 8.76 13.06 -22.96
C ALA A 71 7.90 11.89 -22.47
N ALA A 72 7.37 11.07 -23.39
CA ALA A 72 6.57 9.90 -23.07
C ALA A 72 7.38 8.86 -22.28
N LEU A 73 8.62 8.58 -22.71
CA LEU A 73 9.53 7.67 -22.02
C LEU A 73 9.86 8.16 -20.61
N ASN A 74 10.16 9.45 -20.45
CA ASN A 74 10.43 10.04 -19.15
C ASN A 74 9.22 9.94 -18.20
N ALA A 75 7.99 10.13 -18.71
CA ALA A 75 6.78 9.97 -17.92
C ALA A 75 6.59 8.52 -17.42
N LEU A 76 6.89 7.52 -18.25
CA LEU A 76 6.87 6.10 -17.89
C LEU A 76 7.91 5.78 -16.80
N LEU A 77 9.15 6.23 -16.99
CA LEU A 77 10.23 6.02 -16.01
C LEU A 77 9.91 6.67 -14.66
N ARG A 78 9.31 7.87 -14.64
CA ARG A 78 8.85 8.51 -13.40
C ARG A 78 7.79 7.70 -12.68
N LYS A 79 6.84 7.09 -13.40
CA LYS A 79 5.82 6.22 -12.80
C LYS A 79 6.43 4.95 -12.21
N MET A 80 7.42 4.35 -12.88
CA MET A 80 8.13 3.18 -12.38
C MET A 80 8.95 3.47 -11.12
N ASN A 81 9.59 4.64 -11.08
CA ASN A 81 10.44 5.06 -9.95
C ASN A 81 9.66 5.75 -8.83
N ALA A 82 8.35 5.92 -8.97
CA ALA A 82 7.52 6.50 -7.93
C ALA A 82 7.58 5.63 -6.67
N PRO A 83 7.78 6.22 -5.47
CA PRO A 83 7.82 5.47 -4.24
C PRO A 83 6.48 4.75 -4.04
N LYS A 84 6.54 3.41 -3.90
CA LYS A 84 5.35 2.60 -3.59
C LYS A 84 4.70 3.16 -2.32
N PRO A 85 3.36 3.32 -2.27
CA PRO A 85 2.70 3.78 -1.07
C PRO A 85 3.09 2.86 0.09
N ARG A 86 3.68 3.45 1.14
CA ARG A 86 4.02 2.72 2.37
C ARG A 86 2.72 2.13 2.90
N ARG A 87 2.56 0.81 2.74
CA ARG A 87 1.43 0.11 3.35
C ARG A 87 1.55 0.33 4.86
N LEU A 88 0.50 0.87 5.47
CA LEU A 88 0.44 0.99 6.92
C LEU A 88 0.75 -0.37 7.56
N PRO A 89 1.51 -0.41 8.66
CA PRO A 89 1.88 -1.66 9.29
C PRO A 89 0.61 -2.40 9.72
N ARG A 90 0.41 -3.61 9.18
CA ARG A 90 -0.71 -4.52 9.51
C ARG A 90 -0.88 -4.79 11.01
N ARG A 91 0.13 -4.45 11.82
CA ARG A 91 0.09 -4.50 13.29
C ARG A 91 -1.06 -3.68 13.87
N GLY A 92 -1.39 -2.52 13.29
CA GLY A 92 -2.51 -1.70 13.75
C GLY A 92 -3.87 -2.37 13.56
N ALA A 93 -4.07 -3.07 12.43
CA ALA A 93 -5.31 -3.79 12.14
C ALA A 93 -5.50 -5.01 13.05
N ALA A 94 -4.42 -5.76 13.33
CA ALA A 94 -4.47 -6.89 14.26
C ALA A 94 -4.80 -6.43 15.68
N LEU A 95 -4.22 -5.32 16.14
CA LEU A 95 -4.50 -4.77 17.47
C LEU A 95 -5.95 -4.28 17.58
N ALA A 96 -6.45 -3.57 16.56
CA ALA A 96 -7.84 -3.11 16.52
C ALA A 96 -8.84 -4.28 16.56
N MET A 97 -8.57 -5.34 15.80
CA MET A 97 -9.40 -6.54 15.78
C MET A 97 -9.40 -7.28 17.12
N ALA A 98 -8.24 -7.38 17.78
CA ALA A 98 -8.15 -7.94 19.13
C ALA A 98 -8.96 -7.11 20.15
N ALA A 99 -8.86 -5.78 20.10
CA ALA A 99 -9.63 -4.90 20.96
C ALA A 99 -11.15 -5.04 20.75
N CYS A 100 -11.61 -5.13 19.49
CA CYS A 100 -13.02 -5.36 19.19
C CYS A 100 -13.53 -6.71 19.70
N LEU A 101 -12.73 -7.77 19.62
CA LEU A 101 -13.07 -9.09 20.16
C LEU A 101 -13.21 -9.05 21.68
N VAL A 102 -12.27 -8.41 22.38
CA VAL A 102 -12.37 -8.25 23.84
C VAL A 102 -13.64 -7.48 24.23
N LEU A 103 -13.96 -6.40 23.51
CA LEU A 103 -15.19 -5.63 23.75
C LEU A 103 -16.44 -6.47 23.52
N MET A 104 -16.52 -7.21 22.41
CA MET A 104 -17.64 -8.11 22.11
C MET A 104 -17.82 -9.20 23.17
N ILE A 105 -16.73 -9.84 23.60
CA ILE A 105 -16.77 -10.86 24.66
C ILE A 105 -17.23 -10.24 25.97
N SER A 106 -16.69 -9.08 26.35
CA SER A 106 -17.08 -8.39 27.58
C SER A 106 -18.55 -7.97 27.60
N ALA A 107 -19.08 -7.49 26.47
CA ALA A 107 -20.47 -7.08 26.34
C ALA A 107 -21.43 -8.28 26.25
N GLY A 108 -21.05 -9.35 25.54
CA GLY A 108 -21.91 -10.50 25.26
C GLY A 108 -22.05 -11.48 26.43
N LEU A 109 -21.03 -11.64 27.27
CA LEU A 109 -21.06 -12.53 28.43
C LEU A 109 -21.63 -11.88 29.70
N GLY A 110 -22.15 -10.65 29.60
CA GLY A 110 -22.63 -9.91 30.78
C GLY A 110 -21.52 -9.72 31.81
N TRP A 111 -20.27 -9.52 31.35
CA TRP A 111 -19.09 -9.40 32.20
C TRP A 111 -19.21 -8.14 33.05
N ASN A 112 -19.80 -8.29 34.23
CA ASN A 112 -19.94 -7.24 35.21
C ASN A 112 -18.97 -7.53 36.36
N PRO A 113 -17.75 -6.98 36.32
CA PRO A 113 -16.69 -7.32 37.28
C PRO A 113 -17.09 -7.00 38.71
N GLN A 114 -18.01 -6.05 38.89
CA GLN A 114 -18.56 -5.69 40.19
C GLN A 114 -19.44 -6.80 40.77
N ARG A 115 -20.29 -7.44 39.96
CA ARG A 115 -21.11 -8.60 40.41
C ARG A 115 -20.24 -9.78 40.83
N TRP A 116 -19.16 -10.02 40.09
CA TRP A 116 -18.22 -11.10 40.43
C TRP A 116 -17.48 -10.82 41.73
N ALA A 117 -17.09 -9.57 41.98
CA ALA A 117 -16.47 -9.17 43.24
C ALA A 117 -17.44 -9.29 44.43
N GLU A 118 -18.72 -8.95 44.24
CA GLU A 118 -19.77 -9.12 45.25
C GLU A 118 -20.04 -10.60 45.56
N ASP A 119 -20.10 -11.44 44.53
CA ASP A 119 -20.33 -12.89 44.69
C ASP A 119 -19.13 -13.61 45.33
N LEU A 120 -17.90 -13.22 45.00
CA LEU A 120 -16.68 -13.81 45.59
C LEU A 120 -16.50 -13.49 47.08
N ASN A 121 -17.06 -12.37 47.54
CA ASN A 121 -17.00 -11.93 48.94
C ASN A 121 -18.29 -12.24 49.71
N ALA A 122 -19.19 -13.05 49.15
CA ALA A 122 -20.42 -13.48 49.79
C ALA A 122 -20.32 -14.96 50.20
N ASP A 123 -20.86 -15.29 51.38
CA ASP A 123 -20.95 -16.67 51.84
C ASP A 123 -22.12 -17.40 51.18
N TYR A 124 -23.18 -16.66 50.83
CA TYR A 124 -24.38 -17.18 50.18
C TYR A 124 -24.83 -16.27 49.03
N VAL A 125 -25.18 -16.89 47.89
CA VAL A 125 -25.67 -16.22 46.68
C VAL A 125 -26.93 -16.91 46.16
N SER A 126 -27.90 -16.13 45.67
CA SER A 126 -29.07 -16.61 44.93
C SER A 126 -28.96 -16.20 43.45
N ALA A 127 -29.30 -17.13 42.56
CA ALA A 127 -29.29 -16.89 41.12
C ALA A 127 -30.44 -15.95 40.70
N PRO A 128 -30.33 -15.27 39.54
CA PRO A 128 -31.44 -14.53 38.97
C PRO A 128 -32.69 -15.43 38.81
N GLY A 129 -33.83 -14.94 39.28
CA GLY A 129 -35.11 -15.67 39.26
C GLY A 129 -35.29 -16.74 40.35
N GLN A 130 -34.36 -16.87 41.30
CA GLN A 130 -34.44 -17.87 42.36
C GLN A 130 -34.52 -17.23 43.76
N VAL A 131 -35.63 -17.43 44.45
CA VAL A 131 -35.76 -17.12 45.89
C VAL A 131 -35.29 -18.32 46.70
N ARG A 132 -34.45 -18.10 47.72
CA ARG A 132 -33.89 -19.18 48.54
C ARG A 132 -34.01 -18.88 50.02
N THR A 133 -34.52 -19.83 50.79
CA THR A 133 -34.52 -19.77 52.25
C THR A 133 -33.40 -20.65 52.81
N LEU A 134 -32.58 -20.07 53.68
CA LEU A 134 -31.41 -20.69 54.30
C LEU A 134 -31.59 -20.70 55.82
N ILE A 135 -31.04 -21.72 56.49
CA ILE A 135 -30.91 -21.77 57.94
C ILE A 135 -29.43 -21.53 58.26
N LEU A 136 -29.14 -20.51 59.06
CA LEU A 136 -27.78 -20.16 59.47
C LEU A 136 -27.29 -21.07 60.62
N SER A 137 -26.00 -20.99 60.96
CA SER A 137 -25.37 -21.81 62.00
C SER A 137 -25.93 -21.58 63.41
N ASP A 138 -26.55 -20.42 63.67
CA ASP A 138 -27.25 -20.09 64.91
C ASP A 138 -28.71 -20.63 64.94
N GLY A 139 -29.15 -21.29 63.86
CA GLY A 139 -30.51 -21.81 63.70
C GLY A 139 -31.54 -20.78 63.20
N SER A 140 -31.12 -19.53 62.96
CA SER A 140 -31.99 -18.51 62.39
C SER A 140 -32.26 -18.74 60.90
N GLN A 141 -33.35 -18.15 60.40
CA GLN A 141 -33.76 -18.31 59.01
C GLN A 141 -33.57 -17.01 58.23
N VAL A 142 -33.03 -17.11 57.02
CA VAL A 142 -32.88 -15.99 56.09
C VAL A 142 -33.51 -16.34 54.77
N THR A 143 -34.45 -15.51 54.30
CA THR A 143 -35.03 -15.63 52.97
C THR A 143 -34.39 -14.60 52.05
N MET A 144 -33.61 -15.08 51.09
CA MET A 144 -32.96 -14.28 50.06
C MET A 144 -33.85 -14.20 48.82
N ASP A 145 -34.07 -12.99 48.32
CA ASP A 145 -34.76 -12.76 47.05
C ASP A 145 -33.87 -13.14 45.85
N ALA A 146 -34.42 -13.16 44.64
CA ALA A 146 -33.67 -13.41 43.41
C ALA A 146 -32.51 -12.41 43.22
N ASP A 147 -31.39 -12.88 42.67
CA ASP A 147 -30.21 -12.05 42.39
C ASP A 147 -29.66 -11.33 43.65
N SER A 148 -29.48 -12.08 44.76
CA SER A 148 -29.00 -11.56 46.05
C SER A 148 -27.71 -12.23 46.53
N ALA A 149 -26.89 -11.50 47.28
CA ALA A 149 -25.63 -11.98 47.87
C ALA A 149 -25.47 -11.43 49.30
N ILE A 150 -25.19 -12.32 50.27
CA ILE A 150 -24.99 -11.96 51.67
C ILE A 150 -23.68 -12.56 52.22
N ALA A 151 -23.02 -11.82 53.10
CA ALA A 151 -21.92 -12.31 53.93
C ALA A 151 -22.38 -12.35 55.38
N VAL A 152 -22.04 -13.43 56.10
CA VAL A 152 -22.50 -13.67 57.47
C VAL A 152 -21.30 -13.90 58.37
N HIS A 153 -21.14 -13.01 59.35
CA HIS A 153 -20.09 -13.10 60.34
C HIS A 153 -20.70 -13.19 61.74
N PHE A 154 -20.28 -14.21 62.49
CA PHE A 154 -20.63 -14.39 63.89
C PHE A 154 -19.43 -14.01 64.77
N GLY A 155 -19.60 -13.06 65.70
CA GLY A 155 -18.53 -12.58 66.58
C GLY A 155 -19.09 -11.91 67.83
N ASP A 156 -18.40 -12.04 68.97
CA ASP A 156 -18.73 -11.38 70.25
C ASP A 156 -20.20 -11.54 70.75
N GLY A 157 -20.86 -12.64 70.36
CA GLY A 157 -22.26 -12.89 70.70
C GLY A 157 -23.27 -12.15 69.81
N GLU A 158 -22.80 -11.44 68.79
CA GLU A 158 -23.63 -10.74 67.80
C GLU A 158 -23.52 -11.43 66.43
N ARG A 159 -24.60 -11.31 65.65
CA ARG A 159 -24.66 -11.76 64.25
C ARG A 159 -24.65 -10.56 63.34
N HIS A 160 -23.58 -10.42 62.56
CA HIS A 160 -23.50 -9.41 61.51
C HIS A 160 -23.84 -10.06 60.17
N VAL A 161 -24.92 -9.59 59.54
CA VAL A 161 -25.22 -9.94 58.15
C VAL A 161 -25.05 -8.72 57.27
N GLU A 162 -24.18 -8.83 56.29
CA GLU A 162 -23.95 -7.77 55.30
C GLU A 162 -24.61 -8.14 53.97
N LEU A 163 -25.57 -7.32 53.55
CA LEU A 163 -26.22 -7.45 52.25
C LEU A 163 -25.35 -6.76 51.19
N ARG A 164 -24.67 -7.57 50.37
CA ARG A 164 -23.80 -7.07 49.28
C ARG A 164 -24.62 -6.69 48.05
N ARG A 165 -25.67 -7.46 47.76
CA ARG A 165 -26.52 -7.30 46.57
C ARG A 165 -27.92 -7.87 46.81
N GLY A 166 -28.92 -7.26 46.19
CA GLY A 166 -30.30 -7.77 46.19
C GLY A 166 -31.07 -7.43 47.46
N ALA A 167 -31.85 -8.39 47.98
CA ALA A 167 -32.66 -8.24 49.17
C ALA A 167 -32.71 -9.53 50.00
N ALA A 168 -32.75 -9.39 51.32
CA ALA A 168 -32.89 -10.51 52.23
C ALA A 168 -33.79 -10.14 53.41
N PHE A 169 -34.57 -11.11 53.88
CA PHE A 169 -35.46 -11.01 55.03
C PHE A 169 -34.98 -11.96 56.13
N PHE A 170 -35.03 -11.50 57.39
CA PHE A 170 -34.44 -12.13 58.58
C PHE A 170 -35.47 -12.31 59.69
#